data_AF-A0A7S0QR86-F1
#
_entry.id   AF-A0A7S0QR86-F1
#
_cell.length_a   1.000
_cell.length_b   1.000
_cell.length_c   1.000
_cell.angle_alpha   90.00
_cell.angle_beta   90.00
_cell.angle_gamma   90.00
#
_symmetry.space_group_name_H-M   'P 1'
#
loop_
_entity.id
_entity.type
_entity.pdbx_description
1 polymer ?
#
loop_
_entity_poly.entity_id
_entity_poly.type
_entity_poly.pdbx_seq_one_letter_code
_entity_poly.pdbx_strand_id
1 'polypeptide(L)'
;WREAERLVCGTPVIDAAALERMTVYDDSLRGGRRHPVAEMLWEVLGGLTNEDRARFVAFAWGRKRLPPEVGDTRLRLVLDASLDDRHLPRSHTCFFTVDLPPYSSAAVLREKLLYAIRYCSAIDMDSAAAGTLRGGDDSGSDDDDAAQQRREEADGAAVQPWEEEDEEDGD
;
A
#
# COMPACT_ATOMS: atom_id res chain seq x y z
N TRP A 1 -22.90 4.76 -14.64
CA TRP A 1 -23.19 3.92 -13.45
C TRP A 1 -22.36 4.26 -12.20
N ARG A 2 -21.13 4.81 -12.28
CA ARG A 2 -20.39 5.29 -11.08
C ARG A 2 -21.03 6.51 -10.37
N GLU A 3 -21.80 7.34 -11.09
CA GLU A 3 -22.57 8.44 -10.48
C GLU A 3 -23.91 8.00 -9.87
N ALA A 4 -24.42 6.82 -10.22
CA ALA A 4 -25.69 6.32 -9.69
C ALA A 4 -25.56 5.77 -8.26
N GLU A 5 -24.44 5.11 -7.92
CA GLU A 5 -24.19 4.66 -6.54
C GLU A 5 -23.99 5.83 -5.56
N ARG A 6 -23.39 6.93 -6.02
CA ARG A 6 -23.20 8.15 -5.21
C ARG A 6 -24.53 8.79 -4.81
N LEU A 7 -25.58 8.56 -5.61
CA LEU A 7 -26.93 9.12 -5.42
C LEU A 7 -27.86 8.20 -4.62
N VAL A 8 -27.61 6.89 -4.60
CA VAL A 8 -28.50 5.91 -3.94
C VAL A 8 -28.05 5.56 -2.52
N CYS A 9 -26.74 5.61 -2.23
CA CYS A 9 -26.20 5.50 -0.88
C CYS A 9 -25.15 6.59 -0.74
N GLY A 10 -25.50 7.75 -0.15
CA GLY A 10 -24.56 8.84 0.06
C GLY A 10 -23.21 8.35 0.61
N THR A 11 -22.11 9.01 0.23
CA THR A 11 -20.76 8.60 0.66
C THR A 11 -20.75 8.31 2.16
N PRO A 12 -20.33 7.11 2.60
CA PRO A 12 -20.34 6.78 4.02
C PRO A 12 -19.54 7.86 4.77
N VAL A 13 -20.14 8.39 5.83
CA VAL A 13 -19.49 9.41 6.65
C VAL A 13 -18.35 8.71 7.39
N ILE A 14 -17.11 9.06 7.05
CA ILE A 14 -15.92 8.52 7.69
C ILE A 14 -15.62 9.40 8.90
N ASP A 15 -15.89 8.85 10.08
CA ASP A 15 -15.53 9.45 11.35
C ASP A 15 -14.04 9.21 11.64
N ALA A 16 -13.29 10.30 11.85
CA ALA A 16 -11.87 10.24 12.19
C ALA A 16 -11.64 9.48 13.52
N ALA A 17 -12.55 9.61 14.48
CA ALA A 17 -12.44 8.89 15.75
C ALA A 17 -12.67 7.38 15.58
N ALA A 18 -13.54 6.98 14.64
CA ALA A 18 -13.73 5.57 14.31
C ALA A 18 -12.50 4.97 13.63
N LEU A 19 -11.92 5.71 12.67
CA LEU A 19 -10.68 5.36 12.00
C LEU A 19 -9.52 5.19 13.01
N GLU A 20 -9.43 6.09 13.99
CA GLU A 20 -8.44 6.02 15.06
C GLU A 20 -8.57 4.75 15.90
N ARG A 21 -9.80 4.33 16.25
CA ARG A 21 -10.03 3.08 16.99
C ARG A 21 -9.59 1.82 16.22
N MET A 22 -9.53 1.90 14.90
CA MET A 22 -9.09 0.82 14.01
C MET A 22 -7.60 0.92 13.64
N THR A 23 -6.85 1.81 14.30
CA THR A 23 -5.44 2.05 14.02
C THR A 23 -4.55 1.49 15.14
N VAL A 24 -3.45 0.87 14.75
CA VAL A 24 -2.37 0.43 15.61
C VAL A 24 -1.10 1.21 15.28
N TYR A 25 -0.30 1.47 16.31
CA TYR A 25 0.95 2.22 16.18
C TYR A 25 2.10 1.23 16.29
N ASP A 26 3.05 1.36 15.38
CA ASP A 26 4.30 0.64 15.44
C ASP A 26 5.21 1.17 16.56
N ASP A 27 6.19 0.38 16.99
CA ASP A 27 7.14 0.75 18.04
C ASP A 27 7.98 1.99 17.68
N SER A 28 8.13 2.28 16.38
CA SER A 28 8.73 3.51 15.87
C SER A 28 7.98 4.78 16.32
N LEU A 29 6.65 4.71 16.50
CA LEU A 29 5.82 5.77 17.06
C LEU A 29 5.72 5.61 18.58
N ARG A 30 6.84 5.76 19.29
CA ARG A 30 6.87 5.65 20.76
C ARG A 30 5.84 6.60 21.40
N GLY A 31 4.97 6.05 22.25
CA GLY A 31 3.84 6.78 22.82
C GLY A 31 2.54 6.72 22.00
N GLY A 32 2.55 6.00 20.87
CA GLY A 32 1.40 5.70 20.03
C GLY A 32 0.64 6.97 19.64
N ARG A 33 -0.62 7.06 20.07
CA ARG A 33 -1.47 8.24 19.86
C ARG A 33 -0.83 9.56 20.31
N ARG A 34 -0.04 9.56 21.39
CA ARG A 34 0.58 10.77 21.96
C ARG A 34 1.88 11.18 21.27
N HIS A 35 2.33 10.40 20.27
CA HIS A 35 3.49 10.76 19.50
C HIS A 35 3.18 12.02 18.66
N PRO A 36 4.07 13.02 18.58
CA PRO A 36 3.78 14.29 17.88
C PRO A 36 3.27 14.10 16.45
N VAL A 37 3.89 13.19 15.68
CA VAL A 37 3.48 12.90 14.30
C VAL A 37 2.10 12.24 14.22
N ALA A 38 1.76 11.38 15.19
CA ALA A 38 0.45 10.76 15.26
C ALA A 38 -0.63 11.79 15.65
N GLU A 39 -0.35 12.66 16.62
CA GLU A 39 -1.26 13.74 17.01
C GLU A 39 -1.52 14.69 15.84
N MET A 40 -0.47 15.10 15.12
CA MET A 40 -0.60 15.93 13.91
C MET A 40 -1.44 15.24 12.83
N LEU A 41 -1.27 13.94 12.61
CA LEU A 41 -2.09 13.20 11.64
C LEU A 41 -3.58 13.28 11.99
N TRP A 42 -3.94 13.02 13.25
CA TRP A 42 -5.34 13.02 13.68
C TRP A 42 -5.96 14.41 13.71
N GLU A 43 -5.17 15.43 14.09
CA GLU A 43 -5.57 16.84 13.96
C GLU A 43 -5.90 17.18 12.50
N VAL A 44 -5.01 16.82 11.58
CA VAL A 44 -5.21 17.05 10.14
C VAL A 44 -6.46 16.31 9.64
N LEU A 45 -6.58 15.00 9.90
CA LEU A 45 -7.72 14.17 9.48
C LEU A 45 -9.07 14.68 10.04
N GLY A 46 -9.06 15.20 11.27
CA GLY A 46 -10.22 15.85 11.88
C GLY A 46 -10.65 17.12 11.12
N GLY A 47 -9.69 17.89 10.61
CA GLY A 47 -9.94 19.09 9.80
C GLY A 47 -10.23 18.84 8.30
N LEU A 48 -10.10 17.61 7.81
CA LEU A 48 -10.37 17.29 6.39
C LEU A 48 -11.87 17.19 6.06
N THR A 49 -12.18 17.24 4.77
CA THR A 49 -13.54 16.95 4.28
C THR A 49 -13.81 15.44 4.36
N ASN A 50 -15.09 15.03 4.35
CA ASN A 50 -15.44 13.61 4.29
C ASN A 50 -14.88 12.92 3.04
N GLU A 51 -14.82 13.66 1.93
CA GLU A 51 -14.29 13.16 0.67
C GLU A 51 -12.78 12.88 0.76
N ASP A 52 -12.01 13.81 1.34
CA ASP A 52 -10.59 13.61 1.56
C ASP A 52 -10.31 12.50 2.59
N ARG A 53 -11.15 12.36 3.63
CA ARG A 53 -11.08 11.19 4.53
C ARG A 53 -11.35 9.88 3.79
N ALA A 54 -12.32 9.84 2.88
CA ALA A 54 -12.57 8.67 2.04
C ALA A 54 -11.40 8.34 1.11
N ARG A 55 -10.71 9.35 0.59
CA ARG A 55 -9.46 9.17 -0.17
C ARG A 55 -8.35 8.63 0.72
N PHE A 56 -8.22 9.09 1.96
CA PHE A 56 -7.25 8.55 2.91
C PHE A 56 -7.52 7.07 3.22
N VAL A 57 -8.77 6.69 3.45
CA VAL A 57 -9.15 5.28 3.63
C VAL A 57 -8.81 4.46 2.38
N ALA A 58 -9.04 4.99 1.18
CA ALA A 58 -8.62 4.34 -0.06
C ALA A 58 -7.11 4.23 -0.21
N PHE A 59 -6.35 5.23 0.24
CA PHE A 59 -4.90 5.22 0.28
C PHE A 59 -4.37 4.15 1.24
N ALA A 60 -4.96 4.02 2.44
CA ALA A 60 -4.50 3.07 3.46
C ALA A 60 -4.94 1.61 3.19
N TRP A 61 -6.20 1.39 2.79
CA TRP A 61 -6.79 0.04 2.64
C TRP A 61 -7.04 -0.39 1.19
N GLY A 62 -6.73 0.45 0.20
CA GLY A 62 -7.05 0.18 -1.21
C GLY A 62 -8.55 0.21 -1.53
N ARG A 63 -9.41 0.59 -0.57
CA ARG A 63 -10.88 0.62 -0.71
C ARG A 63 -11.43 1.90 -0.10
N LYS A 64 -12.50 2.45 -0.68
CA LYS A 64 -13.14 3.71 -0.21
C LYS A 64 -14.06 3.56 1.01
N ARG A 65 -14.21 2.34 1.55
CA ARG A 65 -15.10 2.05 2.70
C ARG A 65 -14.32 1.36 3.80
N LEU A 66 -14.69 1.66 5.05
CA LEU A 66 -14.17 0.97 6.23
C LEU A 66 -14.68 -0.49 6.24
N PRO A 67 -13.84 -1.46 6.64
CA PRO A 67 -14.29 -2.84 6.85
C PRO A 67 -15.45 -2.90 7.86
N PRO A 68 -16.46 -3.77 7.65
CA PRO A 68 -17.62 -3.88 8.54
C PRO A 68 -17.29 -4.47 9.92
N GLU A 69 -16.16 -5.18 10.07
CA GLU A 69 -15.70 -5.75 11.33
C GLU A 69 -14.29 -5.28 11.67
N VAL A 70 -14.05 -4.92 12.93
CA VAL A 70 -12.76 -4.49 13.52
C VAL A 70 -11.81 -5.69 13.72
N GLY A 71 -11.88 -6.70 12.84
CA GLY A 71 -11.05 -7.89 12.88
C GLY A 71 -9.57 -7.59 12.60
N ASP A 72 -8.89 -8.48 11.88
CA ASP A 72 -7.43 -8.41 11.66
C ASP A 72 -6.98 -7.26 10.73
N THR A 73 -7.91 -6.42 10.25
CA THR A 73 -7.67 -5.38 9.24
C THR A 73 -7.42 -4.00 9.86
N ARG A 74 -6.50 -3.94 10.82
CA ARG A 74 -6.12 -2.68 11.48
C ARG A 74 -5.14 -1.89 10.64
N LEU A 75 -5.36 -0.58 10.53
CA LEU A 75 -4.39 0.33 9.94
C LEU A 75 -3.15 0.38 10.85
N ARG A 76 -1.96 0.09 10.33
CA ARG A 76 -0.70 0.24 11.04
C ARG A 76 -0.04 1.55 10.64
N LEU A 77 0.26 2.40 11.60
CA LEU A 77 1.08 3.59 11.37
C LEU A 77 2.52 3.31 11.77
N VAL A 78 3.46 3.63 10.88
CA VAL A 78 4.90 3.48 11.09
C VAL A 78 5.56 4.84 10.89
N LEU A 79 6.52 5.18 11.73
CA LEU A 79 7.37 6.35 11.51
C LEU A 79 8.63 5.92 10.75
N ASP A 80 8.81 6.42 9.55
CA ASP A 80 10.05 6.23 8.80
C ASP A 80 10.99 7.42 9.04
N ALA A 81 11.85 7.28 10.05
CA ALA A 81 12.80 8.30 10.45
C ALA A 81 13.93 8.55 9.43
N SER A 82 14.02 7.74 8.36
CA SER A 82 14.98 7.98 7.27
C SER A 82 14.51 9.07 6.29
N LEU A 83 13.23 9.45 6.37
CA LEU A 83 12.60 10.45 5.49
C LEU A 83 12.60 11.85 6.11
N ASP A 84 12.27 12.84 5.30
CA ASP A 84 12.16 14.26 5.70
C ASP A 84 10.85 14.90 5.19
N ASP A 85 10.63 16.17 5.53
CA ASP A 85 9.46 16.98 5.15
C ASP A 85 9.13 16.99 3.65
N ARG A 86 10.10 16.73 2.78
CA ARG A 86 9.89 16.77 1.32
C ARG A 86 9.15 15.54 0.83
N HIS A 87 9.28 14.43 1.56
CA HIS A 87 8.75 13.12 1.20
C HIS A 87 7.25 13.03 1.45
N LEU A 88 6.58 12.25 0.61
CA LEU A 88 5.16 11.94 0.75
C LEU A 88 4.98 10.75 1.69
N PRO A 89 3.83 10.65 2.39
CA PRO A 89 3.51 9.42 3.10
C PRO A 89 3.40 8.27 2.11
N ARG A 90 3.78 7.06 2.53
CA ARG A 90 3.74 5.85 1.71
C ARG A 90 2.70 4.88 2.26
N SER A 91 1.87 4.31 1.39
CA SER A 91 0.90 3.28 1.76
C SER A 91 1.32 1.92 1.24
N HIS A 92 1.23 0.91 2.09
CA HIS A 92 1.32 -0.50 1.72
C HIS A 92 -0.04 -1.15 1.93
N THR A 93 -0.88 -1.08 0.92
CA THR A 93 -2.28 -1.53 0.99
C THR A 93 -2.41 -3.03 1.27
N CYS A 94 -1.43 -3.84 0.87
CA CYS A 94 -1.39 -5.28 1.18
C CYS A 94 -1.31 -5.58 2.68
N PHE A 95 -0.69 -4.69 3.45
CA PHE A 95 -0.45 -4.86 4.89
C PHE A 95 -1.16 -3.82 5.76
N PHE A 96 -1.99 -2.98 5.13
CA PHE A 96 -2.69 -1.86 5.77
C PHE A 96 -1.75 -0.95 6.56
N THR A 97 -0.52 -0.78 6.06
CA THR A 97 0.51 0.03 6.71
C THR A 97 0.64 1.37 6.00
N VAL A 98 0.74 2.45 6.78
CA VAL A 98 1.11 3.78 6.27
C VAL A 98 2.37 4.24 6.97
N ASP A 99 3.41 4.49 6.17
CA ASP A 99 4.68 5.05 6.62
C ASP A 99 4.58 6.58 6.57
N LEU A 100 4.87 7.21 7.70
CA LEU A 100 4.85 8.65 7.87
C LEU A 100 6.29 9.16 8.02
N PRO A 101 6.70 10.14 7.21
CA PRO A 101 7.90 10.94 7.51
C PRO A 101 7.76 11.70 8.83
N PRO A 102 8.89 12.05 9.49
CA PRO A 102 8.91 12.85 10.70
C PRO A 102 8.64 14.33 10.39
N TYR A 103 7.40 14.64 10.04
CA TYR A 103 7.01 15.99 9.63
C TYR A 103 7.25 17.04 10.72
N SER A 104 7.75 18.20 10.33
CA SER A 104 8.03 19.32 11.26
C SER A 104 6.78 20.02 11.79
N SER A 105 5.64 19.93 11.08
CA SER A 105 4.38 20.56 11.47
C SER A 105 3.15 19.91 10.84
N ALA A 106 1.98 20.12 11.46
CA ALA A 106 0.69 19.67 10.93
C ALA A 106 0.37 20.27 9.55
N ALA A 107 0.84 21.50 9.27
CA ALA A 107 0.66 22.15 7.98
C ALA A 107 1.40 21.41 6.86
N VAL A 108 2.66 21.02 7.09
CA VAL A 108 3.45 20.23 6.13
C VAL A 108 2.82 18.86 5.94
N LEU A 109 2.45 18.17 7.03
CA LEU A 109 1.77 16.88 6.96
C LEU A 109 0.49 16.98 6.13
N ARG A 110 -0.34 18.00 6.37
CA ARG A 110 -1.58 18.23 5.63
C ARG A 110 -1.35 18.40 4.13
N GLU A 111 -0.38 19.22 3.74
CA GLU A 111 -0.06 19.45 2.33
C GLU A 111 0.37 18.15 1.66
N LYS A 112 1.32 17.43 2.27
CA LYS A 112 1.88 16.17 1.72
C LYS A 112 0.85 15.05 1.70
N LEU A 113 0.03 14.94 2.74
CA LEU A 113 -1.05 13.96 2.81
C LEU A 113 -2.10 14.23 1.74
N LEU A 114 -2.57 15.48 1.60
CA LEU A 114 -3.54 15.85 0.57
C LEU A 114 -3.00 15.58 -0.83
N TYR A 115 -1.72 15.86 -1.07
CA TYR A 115 -1.07 15.51 -2.33
C TYR A 115 -1.10 13.99 -2.55
N ALA A 116 -0.58 13.20 -1.60
CA ALA A 116 -0.51 11.74 -1.72
C ALA A 116 -1.88 11.10 -1.96
N ILE A 117 -2.90 11.43 -1.16
CA ILE A 117 -4.23 10.81 -1.30
C ILE A 117 -4.93 11.21 -2.61
N ARG A 118 -4.61 12.37 -3.20
CA ARG A 118 -5.22 12.84 -4.45
C ARG A 118 -4.53 12.29 -5.69
N TYR A 119 -3.20 12.13 -5.65
CA TYR A 119 -2.41 11.75 -6.81
C TYR A 119 -1.98 10.28 -6.81
N CYS A 120 -1.74 9.64 -5.65
CA CYS A 120 -1.39 8.20 -5.62
C CYS A 120 -2.61 7.29 -5.80
N SER A 121 -3.75 7.61 -5.18
CA SER A 121 -4.95 6.75 -5.29
C SER A 121 -5.72 6.89 -6.61
N ALA A 122 -5.35 7.89 -7.42
CA ALA A 122 -5.94 8.13 -8.73
C ALA A 122 -5.41 7.17 -9.82
N ILE A 123 -4.29 6.49 -9.58
CA ILE A 123 -3.61 5.69 -10.62
C ILE A 123 -4.19 4.27 -10.72
N ASP A 124 -4.73 3.68 -9.64
CA ASP A 124 -5.09 2.24 -9.63
C ASP A 124 -6.56 1.91 -9.32
N MET A 125 -7.50 2.85 -9.46
CA MET A 125 -8.95 2.55 -9.29
C MET A 125 -9.74 2.55 -10.61
N ASP A 126 -9.14 2.02 -11.68
CA ASP A 126 -9.83 1.68 -12.92
C ASP A 126 -9.59 0.26 -13.45
N SER A 127 -8.65 -0.53 -12.92
CA SER A 127 -8.29 -1.85 -13.51
C SER A 127 -8.65 -3.10 -12.68
N ALA A 128 -9.71 -3.08 -11.86
CA ALA A 128 -10.18 -4.31 -11.22
C ALA A 128 -11.70 -4.34 -10.99
N ALA A 129 -12.45 -4.69 -12.05
CA ALA A 129 -13.58 -5.63 -12.02
C ALA A 129 -14.27 -5.69 -13.40
N ALA A 130 -13.56 -6.17 -14.42
CA ALA A 130 -14.16 -6.65 -15.67
C ALA A 130 -13.60 -8.05 -15.99
N GLY A 131 -13.83 -8.98 -15.08
CA GLY A 131 -13.66 -10.40 -15.32
C GLY A 131 -14.73 -11.15 -14.54
N THR A 132 -15.80 -11.56 -15.22
CA THR A 132 -16.41 -12.91 -15.16
C THR A 132 -17.80 -12.94 -15.87
N LEU A 133 -17.75 -13.49 -17.09
CA LEU A 133 -18.66 -14.47 -17.73
C LEU A 133 -20.06 -14.10 -18.27
N ARG A 134 -20.19 -14.17 -19.60
CA ARG A 134 -21.21 -14.92 -20.37
C ARG A 134 -20.61 -15.16 -21.77
N GLY A 135 -20.12 -16.36 -22.11
CA GLY A 135 -20.93 -17.51 -22.55
C GLY A 135 -21.18 -17.41 -24.06
N GLY A 136 -20.52 -18.25 -24.87
CA GLY A 136 -20.65 -18.28 -26.33
C GLY A 136 -19.58 -19.12 -27.03
N ASP A 137 -19.75 -20.45 -27.02
CA ASP A 137 -19.58 -21.40 -28.14
C ASP A 137 -18.84 -20.93 -29.42
N ASP A 138 -17.87 -21.72 -29.90
CA ASP A 138 -18.03 -22.56 -31.11
C ASP A 138 -16.72 -23.19 -31.62
N SER A 139 -16.79 -24.52 -31.81
CA SER A 139 -16.11 -25.38 -32.78
C SER A 139 -14.57 -25.56 -32.79
N GLY A 140 -14.19 -26.84 -32.78
CA GLY A 140 -12.82 -27.34 -32.77
C GLY A 140 -12.16 -27.44 -34.15
N SER A 141 -10.91 -27.92 -34.13
CA SER A 141 -10.42 -29.02 -34.98
C SER A 141 -8.97 -29.36 -34.64
N ASP A 142 -8.69 -30.64 -34.81
CA ASP A 142 -7.52 -31.47 -34.54
C ASP A 142 -6.17 -30.95 -35.09
N ASP A 143 -5.06 -31.34 -34.44
CA ASP A 143 -4.05 -32.24 -35.05
C ASP A 143 -2.92 -32.56 -34.05
N ASP A 144 -2.73 -33.88 -33.83
CA ASP A 144 -1.60 -34.55 -33.20
C ASP A 144 -0.27 -34.19 -33.90
N ASP A 145 0.84 -34.12 -33.15
CA ASP A 145 2.01 -34.97 -33.42
C ASP A 145 3.01 -34.95 -32.25
N ALA A 146 3.22 -36.13 -31.67
CA ALA A 146 4.25 -36.41 -30.71
C ALA A 146 5.56 -36.77 -31.44
N ALA A 147 6.67 -36.11 -31.10
CA ALA A 147 7.98 -36.65 -31.45
C ALA A 147 9.06 -36.33 -30.41
N GLN A 148 9.77 -37.41 -30.07
CA GLN A 148 10.77 -37.59 -29.03
C GLN A 148 12.14 -36.95 -29.32
N GLN A 149 12.83 -36.67 -28.21
CA GLN A 149 14.29 -36.82 -27.99
C GLN A 149 15.27 -36.07 -28.91
N ARG A 150 15.99 -35.11 -28.30
CA ARG A 150 17.46 -35.07 -28.44
C ARG A 150 18.09 -34.46 -27.19
N ARG A 151 18.87 -35.29 -26.50
CA ARG A 151 19.90 -34.88 -25.54
C ARG A 151 21.01 -34.22 -26.36
N GLU A 152 21.49 -33.07 -25.92
CA GLU A 152 22.83 -32.59 -26.27
C GLU A 152 23.36 -31.78 -25.09
N GLU A 153 24.44 -32.32 -24.53
CA GLU A 153 25.27 -31.74 -23.48
C GLU A 153 25.96 -30.48 -24.00
N ALA A 154 26.04 -29.45 -23.16
CA ALA A 154 27.01 -28.37 -23.33
C ALA A 154 27.65 -28.07 -21.98
N ASP A 155 28.84 -28.62 -21.88
CA ASP A 155 29.98 -28.29 -21.02
C ASP A 155 30.19 -26.77 -20.83
N GLY A 156 30.83 -26.39 -19.71
CA GLY A 156 31.53 -25.11 -19.68
C GLY A 156 31.42 -24.25 -18.42
N ALA A 157 31.97 -24.75 -17.33
CA ALA A 157 32.95 -24.07 -16.47
C ALA A 157 32.59 -22.81 -15.61
N ALA A 158 33.17 -22.90 -14.40
CA ALA A 158 33.70 -21.82 -13.56
C ALA A 158 32.78 -21.17 -12.52
N VAL A 159 32.62 -21.87 -11.40
CA VAL A 159 32.45 -21.23 -10.08
C VAL A 159 33.75 -21.44 -9.32
N GLN A 160 34.50 -20.36 -9.09
CA GLN A 160 35.54 -20.31 -8.06
C GLN A 160 35.10 -19.29 -7.01
N PRO A 161 34.92 -19.71 -5.75
CA PRO A 161 34.78 -18.80 -4.62
C PRO A 161 36.15 -18.26 -4.24
N TRP A 162 36.28 -16.94 -4.22
CA TRP A 162 37.43 -16.22 -3.68
C TRP A 162 37.40 -16.33 -2.15
N GLU A 163 38.37 -17.05 -1.59
CA GLU A 163 38.80 -16.97 -0.19
C GLU A 163 39.87 -15.87 -0.12
N GLU A 164 39.56 -14.76 0.55
CA GLU A 164 40.55 -13.77 0.99
C GLU A 164 41.00 -14.19 2.40
N GLU A 165 42.13 -14.88 2.46
CA GLU A 165 42.93 -15.02 3.68
C GLU A 165 44.05 -13.96 3.60
N ASP A 166 43.89 -12.87 4.34
CA ASP A 166 44.96 -11.88 4.51
C ASP A 166 46.03 -12.42 5.48
N GLU A 167 47.26 -12.41 4.98
CA GLU A 167 48.50 -12.85 5.60
C GLU A 167 48.83 -12.11 6.91
N GLU A 168 49.17 -12.90 7.92
CA GLU A 168 49.85 -12.51 9.15
C GLU A 168 51.35 -12.81 9.01
N ASP A 169 52.18 -11.97 9.65
CA ASP A 169 53.60 -12.16 10.03
C ASP A 169 54.74 -11.91 9.03
N GLY A 170 55.70 -11.09 9.48
CA GLY A 170 57.13 -11.35 9.22
C GLY A 170 58.09 -10.16 9.19
N ASP A 171 58.58 -9.77 10.38
CA ASP A 171 59.91 -9.23 10.75
C ASP A 171 60.64 -8.17 9.86
#